data_AF-A0A356L2L9-F1
#
_entry.id   AF-A0A356L2L9-F1
#
_cell.length_a   1.000
_cell.length_b   1.000
_cell.length_c   1.000
_cell.angle_alpha   90.00
_cell.angle_beta   90.00
_cell.angle_gamma   90.00
#
_symmetry.space_group_name_H-M   'P 1'
#
loop_
_entity.id
_entity.type
_entity.pdbx_description
1 polymer ?
#
loop_
_entity_poly.entity_id
_entity_poly.type
_entity_poly.pdbx_seq_one_letter_code
_entity_poly.pdbx_strand_id
1 'polypeptide(L)'
;FLDPFQGTVMANYAYQNGYKSAAVLTQLGDDYSSGLGSFFKTAFEQLGGSIVDEEQFQTNQTDFKAVLTNIKAANPDIIFAPSSITTAPLIIKQARELGIESLIAAGDTWENSTIIENAGDSAEGIVLSTFFDESEPANDEAKSFITGFKEYLTKNKQSDVIPAVSALGYDAYLAAYNAIEKAQSTDGDAIKEALKTVSFDGVTGSGISFDENGDANKDMAFIKTVKDGKFEFLTTTTVQK
;
A
#
# COMPACT_ATOMS: atom_id res chain seq x y z
N PHE A 1 4.75 -9.39 -2.27
CA PHE A 1 3.93 -8.47 -3.09
C PHE A 1 4.91 -7.59 -3.85
N LEU A 2 4.58 -7.29 -5.09
CA LEU A 2 5.46 -6.49 -5.94
C LEU A 2 5.25 -5.01 -5.62
N ASP A 3 6.24 -4.37 -5.01
CA ASP A 3 6.35 -2.90 -4.95
C ASP A 3 6.12 -2.23 -6.34
N PRO A 4 6.59 -2.82 -7.47
CA PRO A 4 6.22 -2.36 -8.81
C PRO A 4 4.73 -2.26 -9.10
N PHE A 5 3.94 -3.14 -8.50
CA PHE A 5 2.50 -3.19 -8.69
C PHE A 5 1.80 -2.01 -8.02
N GLN A 6 2.20 -1.59 -6.81
CA GLN A 6 1.50 -0.52 -6.09
C GLN A 6 1.70 0.87 -6.68
N GLY A 7 2.92 1.20 -7.12
CA GLY A 7 3.16 2.45 -7.86
C GLY A 7 2.28 2.54 -9.10
N THR A 8 2.22 1.45 -9.87
CA THR A 8 1.39 1.33 -11.08
C THR A 8 -0.11 1.38 -10.78
N VAL A 9 -0.56 0.74 -9.69
CA VAL A 9 -1.94 0.81 -9.19
C VAL A 9 -2.33 2.24 -8.86
N MET A 10 -1.48 2.96 -8.12
CA MET A 10 -1.80 4.34 -7.73
C MET A 10 -1.80 5.29 -8.93
N ALA A 11 -0.96 5.05 -9.94
CA ALA A 11 -1.01 5.78 -11.20
C ALA A 11 -2.31 5.54 -11.96
N ASN A 12 -2.77 4.29 -12.03
CA ASN A 12 -4.05 3.93 -12.63
C ASN A 12 -5.22 4.56 -11.87
N TYR A 13 -5.23 4.44 -10.54
CA TYR A 13 -6.23 5.10 -9.69
C TYR A 13 -6.26 6.61 -9.94
N ALA A 14 -5.09 7.26 -9.95
CA ALA A 14 -5.00 8.70 -10.18
C ALA A 14 -5.60 9.08 -11.55
N TYR A 15 -5.17 8.41 -12.61
CA TYR A 15 -5.61 8.74 -13.95
C TYR A 15 -7.12 8.48 -14.17
N GLN A 16 -7.63 7.36 -13.66
CA GLN A 16 -9.04 6.96 -13.77
C GLN A 16 -9.97 7.91 -13.00
N ASN A 17 -9.50 8.50 -11.90
CA ASN A 17 -10.23 9.51 -11.13
C ASN A 17 -10.04 10.94 -11.67
N GLY A 18 -9.42 11.10 -12.83
CA GLY A 18 -9.34 12.38 -13.54
C GLY A 18 -8.18 13.27 -13.12
N TYR A 19 -7.28 12.82 -12.24
CA TYR A 19 -6.04 13.54 -11.91
C TYR A 19 -5.11 13.53 -13.13
N LYS A 20 -4.58 14.71 -13.50
CA LYS A 20 -3.77 14.88 -14.72
C LYS A 20 -2.34 15.30 -14.44
N SER A 21 -2.09 15.91 -13.29
CA SER A 21 -0.77 16.31 -12.83
C SER A 21 -0.46 15.68 -11.47
N ALA A 22 0.77 15.20 -11.30
CA ALA A 22 1.23 14.61 -10.06
C ALA A 22 2.60 15.14 -9.63
N ALA A 23 2.82 15.21 -8.32
CA ALA A 23 4.16 15.33 -7.76
C ALA A 23 4.54 14.01 -7.08
N VAL A 24 5.83 13.66 -7.11
CA VAL A 24 6.35 12.45 -6.47
C VAL A 24 7.36 12.86 -5.39
N LEU A 25 7.15 12.39 -4.16
CA LEU A 25 8.02 12.66 -3.01
C LEU A 25 8.57 11.35 -2.47
N THR A 26 9.87 11.10 -2.64
CA THR A 26 10.49 9.81 -2.27
C THR A 26 11.64 9.98 -1.27
N GLN A 27 11.91 8.92 -0.51
CA GLN A 27 13.05 8.88 0.40
C GLN A 27 14.31 8.44 -0.36
N LEU A 28 15.35 9.26 -0.30
CA LEU A 28 16.63 8.95 -0.93
C LEU A 28 17.27 7.71 -0.28
N GLY A 29 17.59 6.71 -1.10
CA GLY A 29 18.27 5.50 -0.68
C GLY A 29 17.37 4.46 -0.02
N ASP A 30 16.05 4.65 -0.05
CA ASP A 30 15.06 3.66 0.34
C ASP A 30 14.47 3.00 -0.92
N ASP A 31 14.72 1.70 -1.09
CA ASP A 31 14.32 0.96 -2.29
C ASP A 31 12.80 0.89 -2.45
N TYR A 32 12.07 0.75 -1.34
CA TYR A 32 10.60 0.75 -1.33
C TYR A 32 10.05 2.08 -1.85
N SER A 33 10.43 3.19 -1.21
CA SER A 33 9.96 4.53 -1.56
C SER A 33 10.36 4.92 -2.99
N SER A 34 11.64 4.74 -3.33
CA SER A 34 12.18 5.07 -4.65
C SER A 34 11.56 4.20 -5.75
N GLY A 35 11.39 2.90 -5.47
CA GLY A 35 10.75 1.95 -6.37
C GLY A 35 9.32 2.37 -6.69
N LEU A 36 8.47 2.49 -5.66
CA LEU A 36 7.07 2.90 -5.84
C LEU A 36 6.96 4.20 -6.62
N GLY A 37 7.75 5.22 -6.27
CA GLY A 37 7.75 6.51 -6.96
C GLY A 37 8.10 6.39 -8.45
N SER A 38 9.13 5.59 -8.77
CA SER A 38 9.56 5.33 -10.15
C SER A 38 8.48 4.62 -10.99
N PHE A 39 7.84 3.58 -10.43
CA PHE A 39 6.77 2.87 -11.11
C PHE A 39 5.51 3.72 -11.27
N PHE A 40 5.14 4.51 -10.25
CA PHE A 40 4.04 5.47 -10.35
C PHE A 40 4.29 6.47 -11.48
N LYS A 41 5.46 7.10 -11.52
CA LYS A 41 5.81 8.06 -12.58
C LYS A 41 5.66 7.44 -13.96
N THR A 42 6.33 6.31 -14.17
CA THR A 42 6.36 5.63 -15.47
C THR A 42 4.95 5.30 -15.94
N ALA A 43 4.13 4.71 -15.07
CA ALA A 43 2.76 4.33 -15.40
C ALA A 43 1.85 5.55 -15.60
N PHE A 44 1.98 6.59 -14.78
CA PHE A 44 1.13 7.78 -14.87
C PHE A 44 1.39 8.56 -16.17
N GLU A 45 2.66 8.69 -16.57
CA GLU A 45 3.05 9.30 -17.85
C GLU A 45 2.57 8.47 -19.04
N GLN A 46 2.66 7.14 -18.99
CA GLN A 46 2.16 6.25 -20.04
C GLN A 46 0.65 6.36 -20.23
N LEU A 47 -0.10 6.57 -19.15
CA LEU A 47 -1.55 6.83 -19.20
C LEU A 47 -1.87 8.24 -19.76
N GLY A 48 -0.88 9.13 -19.84
CA GLY A 48 -1.04 10.50 -20.32
C GLY A 48 -1.20 11.55 -19.22
N GLY A 49 -0.88 11.20 -17.97
CA GLY A 49 -0.65 12.16 -16.90
C GLY A 49 0.71 12.85 -17.03
N SER A 50 0.97 13.85 -16.20
CA SER A 50 2.24 14.60 -16.17
C SER A 50 2.81 14.64 -14.77
N ILE A 51 4.10 14.30 -14.62
CA ILE A 51 4.83 14.57 -13.38
C ILE A 51 5.31 16.02 -13.42
N VAL A 52 4.75 16.86 -12.56
CA VAL A 52 5.03 18.31 -12.52
C VAL A 52 6.08 18.67 -11.48
N ASP A 53 6.38 17.76 -10.56
CA ASP A 53 7.47 17.91 -9.60
C ASP A 53 7.97 16.55 -9.09
N GLU A 54 9.27 16.47 -8.80
CA GLU A 54 9.92 15.28 -8.24
C GLU A 54 10.87 15.73 -7.14
N GLU A 55 10.53 15.38 -5.90
CA GLU A 55 11.27 15.78 -4.73
C GLU A 55 11.77 14.56 -3.95
N GLN A 56 12.87 14.76 -3.23
CA GLN A 56 13.45 13.74 -2.38
C GLN A 56 13.72 14.24 -0.97
N PHE A 57 13.58 13.35 0.00
CA PHE A 57 13.91 13.62 1.40
C PHE A 57 14.91 12.60 1.95
N GLN A 58 15.62 12.98 3.01
CA GLN A 58 16.61 12.12 3.65
C GLN A 58 15.99 11.25 4.75
N THR A 59 16.62 10.11 5.04
CA THR A 59 16.27 9.29 6.22
C THR A 59 16.29 10.14 7.50
N ASN A 60 15.28 9.98 8.35
CA ASN A 60 15.07 10.74 9.59
C ASN A 60 14.82 12.25 9.41
N GLN A 61 14.56 12.73 8.18
CA GLN A 61 14.12 14.10 7.97
C GLN A 61 12.77 14.33 8.66
N THR A 62 12.66 15.45 9.39
CA THR A 62 11.44 15.81 10.12
C THR A 62 10.79 17.11 9.62
N ASP A 63 11.55 17.94 8.90
CA ASP A 63 11.06 19.16 8.26
C ASP A 63 10.99 18.94 6.74
N PHE A 64 9.78 19.03 6.20
CA PHE A 64 9.47 18.83 4.78
C PHE A 64 9.03 20.13 4.11
N LYS A 65 9.07 21.27 4.80
CA LYS A 65 8.50 22.53 4.30
C LYS A 65 9.15 22.99 3.00
N ALA A 66 10.45 22.81 2.83
CA ALA A 66 11.15 23.19 1.61
C ALA A 66 10.63 22.41 0.39
N VAL A 67 10.70 21.08 0.45
CA VAL A 67 10.22 20.20 -0.64
C VAL A 67 8.72 20.38 -0.90
N LEU A 68 7.91 20.53 0.17
CA LEU A 68 6.47 20.78 0.04
C LEU A 68 6.16 22.17 -0.53
N THR A 69 7.02 23.17 -0.33
CA THR A 69 6.86 24.49 -0.96
C THR A 69 7.09 24.41 -2.47
N ASN A 70 8.07 23.61 -2.91
CA ASN A 70 8.30 23.35 -4.34
C ASN A 70 7.09 22.63 -4.95
N ILE A 71 6.62 21.57 -4.31
CA ILE A 71 5.43 20.83 -4.72
C ILE A 71 4.20 21.75 -4.79
N LYS A 72 4.01 22.62 -3.78
CA LYS A 72 2.92 23.61 -3.80
C LYS A 72 3.03 24.57 -4.98
N ALA A 73 4.23 25.02 -5.33
CA ALA A 73 4.45 25.92 -6.46
C ALA A 73 4.17 25.24 -7.82
N ALA A 74 4.42 23.93 -7.92
CA ALA A 74 4.07 23.12 -9.08
C ALA A 74 2.55 22.84 -9.18
N ASN A 75 1.80 22.97 -8.08
CA ASN A 75 0.35 22.83 -7.99
C ASN A 75 -0.19 21.54 -8.66
N PRO A 76 0.27 20.35 -8.22
CA PRO A 76 -0.21 19.08 -8.75
C PRO A 76 -1.64 18.79 -8.28
N ASP A 77 -2.38 17.95 -9.04
CA ASP A 77 -3.67 17.46 -8.58
C ASP A 77 -3.50 16.38 -7.48
N ILE A 78 -2.44 15.58 -7.56
CA ILE A 78 -2.11 14.50 -6.62
C ILE A 78 -0.63 14.50 -6.23
N ILE A 79 -0.32 14.18 -4.97
CA ILE A 79 1.03 13.95 -4.47
C ILE A 79 1.14 12.48 -4.13
N PHE A 80 2.08 11.77 -4.76
CA PHE A 80 2.40 10.40 -4.40
C PHE A 80 3.66 10.37 -3.53
N ALA A 81 3.49 10.00 -2.25
CA ALA A 81 4.50 10.09 -1.21
C ALA A 81 4.69 8.75 -0.47
N PRO A 82 5.16 7.67 -1.14
CA PRO A 82 5.43 6.42 -0.48
C PRO A 82 6.52 6.62 0.59
N SER A 83 6.19 6.38 1.85
CA SER A 83 7.08 6.65 2.98
C SER A 83 6.84 5.70 4.15
N SER A 84 7.73 5.74 5.12
CA SER A 84 7.56 5.00 6.37
C SER A 84 6.39 5.51 7.22
N ILE A 85 5.94 4.68 8.16
CA ILE A 85 4.92 5.00 9.17
C ILE A 85 5.32 6.23 10.00
N THR A 86 6.62 6.39 10.29
CA THR A 86 7.12 7.50 11.11
C THR A 86 7.18 8.81 10.33
N THR A 87 7.45 8.75 9.03
CA THR A 87 7.55 9.92 8.15
C THR A 87 6.18 10.41 7.68
N ALA A 88 5.24 9.51 7.40
CA ALA A 88 3.91 9.82 6.86
C ALA A 88 3.19 10.97 7.58
N PRO A 89 2.99 10.95 8.93
CA PRO A 89 2.24 12.02 9.60
C PRO A 89 2.93 13.38 9.51
N LEU A 90 4.27 13.43 9.36
CA LEU A 90 5.01 14.68 9.23
C LEU A 90 4.79 15.32 7.85
N ILE A 91 4.82 14.51 6.78
CA ILE A 91 4.51 14.97 5.42
C ILE A 91 3.06 15.49 5.36
N ILE A 92 2.11 14.68 5.84
CA ILE A 92 0.68 15.00 5.80
C ILE A 92 0.40 16.33 6.50
N LYS A 93 0.85 16.49 7.76
CA LYS A 93 0.62 17.71 8.53
C LYS A 93 1.23 18.93 7.88
N GLN A 94 2.49 18.84 7.48
CA GLN A 94 3.19 20.00 6.91
C GLN A 94 2.62 20.39 5.55
N ALA A 95 2.13 19.43 4.75
CA ALA A 95 1.45 19.73 3.50
C ALA A 95 0.16 20.53 3.76
N ARG A 96 -0.66 20.10 4.73
CA ARG A 96 -1.89 20.81 5.12
C ARG A 96 -1.61 22.17 5.78
N GLU A 97 -0.59 22.28 6.64
CA GLU A 97 -0.13 23.56 7.22
C GLU A 97 0.29 24.56 6.15
N LEU A 98 0.89 24.09 5.06
CA LEU A 98 1.26 24.91 3.90
C LEU A 98 0.06 25.23 2.99
N GLY A 99 -1.15 24.71 3.27
CA GLY A 99 -2.34 24.92 2.46
C GLY A 99 -2.28 24.19 1.11
N ILE A 100 -1.64 23.03 1.06
CA ILE A 100 -1.70 22.14 -0.10
C ILE A 100 -3.03 21.39 -0.07
N GLU A 101 -3.86 21.61 -1.09
CA GLU A 101 -5.17 20.99 -1.24
C GLU A 101 -5.15 19.74 -2.14
N SER A 102 -4.03 19.46 -2.81
CA SER A 102 -3.83 18.25 -3.62
C SER A 102 -4.18 16.99 -2.82
N LEU A 103 -4.70 15.98 -3.52
CA LEU A 103 -4.86 14.65 -2.94
C LEU A 103 -3.48 14.12 -2.54
N ILE A 104 -3.35 13.59 -1.33
CA ILE A 104 -2.10 12.95 -0.87
C ILE A 104 -2.32 11.44 -0.90
N ALA A 105 -1.44 10.75 -1.59
CA ALA A 105 -1.52 9.33 -1.91
C ALA A 105 -0.23 8.59 -1.52
N ALA A 106 -0.34 7.33 -1.12
CA ALA A 106 0.82 6.50 -0.78
C ALA A 106 0.59 5.00 -1.03
N GLY A 107 1.59 4.19 -0.64
CA GLY A 107 1.54 2.73 -0.63
C GLY A 107 0.95 2.16 0.66
N ASP A 108 1.07 0.84 0.79
CA ASP A 108 0.51 0.02 1.88
C ASP A 108 1.07 0.35 3.27
N THR A 109 2.30 0.86 3.37
CA THR A 109 2.91 1.26 4.64
C THR A 109 2.08 2.29 5.40
N TRP A 110 1.23 3.05 4.69
CA TRP A 110 0.37 4.05 5.29
C TRP A 110 -0.89 3.46 5.96
N GLU A 111 -1.18 2.17 5.81
CA GLU A 111 -2.33 1.51 6.46
C GLU A 111 -2.04 1.20 7.94
N ASN A 112 -1.78 2.24 8.71
CA ASN A 112 -1.47 2.15 10.14
C ASN A 112 -2.19 3.25 10.92
N SER A 113 -2.98 2.88 11.94
CA SER A 113 -3.80 3.83 12.71
C SER A 113 -2.96 4.92 13.38
N THR A 114 -1.70 4.63 13.72
CA THR A 114 -0.80 5.61 14.34
C THR A 114 -0.50 6.79 13.42
N ILE A 115 -0.62 6.64 12.10
CA ILE A 115 -0.48 7.75 11.16
C ILE A 115 -1.65 8.73 11.34
N ILE A 116 -2.88 8.21 11.42
CA ILE A 116 -4.07 9.02 11.68
C ILE A 116 -3.97 9.67 13.06
N GLU A 117 -3.60 8.90 14.09
CA GLU A 117 -3.44 9.41 15.47
C GLU A 117 -2.42 10.57 15.54
N ASN A 118 -1.31 10.48 14.80
CA ASN A 118 -0.25 11.49 14.82
C ASN A 118 -0.51 12.67 13.88
N ALA A 119 -1.18 12.44 12.75
CA ALA A 119 -1.56 13.46 11.77
C ALA A 119 -2.81 14.25 12.20
N GLY A 120 -3.69 13.64 13.00
CA GLY A 120 -4.99 14.19 13.37
C GLY A 120 -5.85 14.48 12.14
N ASP A 121 -6.63 15.57 12.20
CA ASP A 121 -7.52 16.02 11.12
C ASP A 121 -6.81 16.22 9.77
N SER A 122 -5.49 16.39 9.76
CA SER A 122 -4.73 16.54 8.50
C SER A 122 -4.71 15.25 7.66
N ALA A 123 -4.96 14.08 8.27
CA ALA A 123 -5.06 12.81 7.55
C ALA A 123 -6.35 12.66 6.76
N GLU A 124 -7.37 13.47 7.02
CA GLU A 124 -8.66 13.33 6.34
C GLU A 124 -8.50 13.42 4.81
N GLY A 125 -9.09 12.45 4.11
CA GLY A 125 -9.10 12.37 2.66
C GLY A 125 -7.78 11.90 2.01
N ILE A 126 -6.73 11.56 2.78
CA ILE A 126 -5.57 10.88 2.19
C ILE A 126 -6.01 9.52 1.63
N VAL A 127 -5.29 9.01 0.63
CA VAL A 127 -5.55 7.69 0.04
C VAL A 127 -4.32 6.80 0.02
N LEU A 128 -4.52 5.50 0.05
CA LEU A 128 -3.45 4.53 -0.08
C LEU A 128 -3.90 3.28 -0.83
N SER A 129 -2.96 2.64 -1.51
CA SER A 129 -3.16 1.29 -2.02
C SER A 129 -2.79 0.25 -0.96
N THR A 130 -3.54 -0.84 -0.90
CA THR A 130 -3.29 -1.99 -0.03
C THR A 130 -3.86 -3.27 -0.67
N PHE A 131 -3.79 -4.39 0.05
CA PHE A 131 -4.01 -5.74 -0.48
C PHE A 131 -5.15 -6.50 0.18
N PHE A 132 -5.84 -5.88 1.12
CA PHE A 132 -6.91 -6.50 1.89
C PHE A 132 -7.88 -5.45 2.41
N ASP A 133 -9.17 -5.74 2.31
CA ASP A 133 -10.22 -5.03 3.04
C ASP A 133 -11.21 -6.01 3.66
N GLU A 134 -11.49 -5.82 4.94
CA GLU A 134 -12.39 -6.69 5.71
C GLU A 134 -13.86 -6.57 5.31
N SER A 135 -14.25 -5.48 4.63
CA SER A 135 -15.60 -5.32 4.09
C SER A 135 -15.81 -6.12 2.79
N GLU A 136 -14.73 -6.52 2.12
CA GLU A 136 -14.74 -7.22 0.84
C GLU A 136 -13.93 -8.54 0.94
N PRO A 137 -14.40 -9.52 1.73
CA PRO A 137 -13.68 -10.78 1.93
C PRO A 137 -13.60 -11.59 0.63
N ALA A 138 -12.39 -12.04 0.27
CA ALA A 138 -12.15 -12.76 -0.98
C ALA A 138 -12.84 -14.13 -1.05
N ASN A 139 -12.99 -14.82 0.08
CA ASN A 139 -13.54 -16.17 0.19
C ASN A 139 -13.96 -16.48 1.64
N ASP A 140 -14.40 -17.71 1.91
CA ASP A 140 -14.83 -18.13 3.26
C ASP A 140 -13.69 -18.24 4.28
N GLU A 141 -12.45 -18.48 3.81
CA GLU A 141 -11.25 -18.43 4.65
C GLU A 141 -11.00 -16.99 5.14
N ALA A 142 -11.12 -16.00 4.25
CA ALA A 142 -11.04 -14.58 4.60
C ALA A 142 -12.09 -14.19 5.66
N LYS A 143 -13.35 -14.64 5.52
CA LYS A 143 -14.41 -14.37 6.50
C LYS A 143 -14.09 -14.96 7.88
N SER A 144 -13.55 -16.19 7.89
CA SER A 144 -13.17 -16.89 9.11
C SER A 144 -11.99 -16.19 9.80
N PHE A 145 -10.98 -15.80 9.02
CA PHE A 145 -9.86 -14.99 9.48
C PHE A 145 -10.31 -13.66 10.06
N ILE A 146 -11.16 -12.89 9.36
CA ILE A 146 -11.68 -11.60 9.84
C ILE A 146 -12.35 -11.76 11.22
N THR A 147 -13.23 -12.76 11.34
CA THR A 147 -13.95 -13.02 12.59
C THR A 147 -12.97 -13.34 13.73
N GLY A 148 -12.08 -14.31 13.54
CA GLY A 148 -11.13 -14.73 14.58
C GLY A 148 -10.09 -13.65 14.92
N PHE A 149 -9.65 -12.89 13.93
CA PHE A 149 -8.66 -11.83 14.15
C PHE A 149 -9.27 -10.64 14.89
N LYS A 150 -10.53 -10.26 14.61
CA LYS A 150 -11.24 -9.23 15.40
C LYS A 150 -11.44 -9.63 16.86
N GLU A 151 -11.76 -10.90 17.11
CA GLU A 151 -11.82 -11.43 18.48
C GLU A 151 -10.46 -11.32 19.19
N TYR A 152 -9.37 -11.66 18.50
CA TYR A 152 -8.01 -11.50 19.00
C TYR A 152 -7.69 -10.02 19.30
N LEU A 153 -7.96 -9.10 18.38
CA LEU A 153 -7.70 -7.67 18.55
C LEU A 153 -8.46 -7.12 19.77
N THR A 154 -9.76 -7.44 19.86
CA THR A 154 -10.63 -7.03 20.98
C THR A 154 -10.10 -7.55 22.31
N LYS A 155 -9.73 -8.83 22.38
CA LYS A 155 -9.17 -9.45 23.59
C LYS A 155 -7.86 -8.79 24.03
N ASN A 156 -7.06 -8.31 23.08
CA ASN A 156 -5.79 -7.62 23.33
C ASN A 156 -5.93 -6.09 23.45
N LYS A 157 -7.15 -5.55 23.49
CA LYS A 157 -7.43 -4.10 23.62
C LYS A 157 -6.79 -3.27 22.50
N GLN A 158 -6.75 -3.82 21.30
CA GLN A 158 -6.30 -3.12 20.10
C GLN A 158 -7.51 -2.56 19.33
N SER A 159 -7.25 -1.68 18.36
CA SER A 159 -8.26 -1.29 17.36
C SER A 159 -8.82 -2.54 16.68
N ASP A 160 -10.13 -2.53 16.36
CA ASP A 160 -10.79 -3.64 15.65
C ASP A 160 -10.58 -3.61 14.13
N VAL A 161 -9.86 -2.61 13.63
CA VAL A 161 -9.38 -2.51 12.25
C VAL A 161 -8.26 -3.52 12.03
N ILE A 162 -8.40 -4.39 11.02
CA ILE A 162 -7.37 -5.34 10.62
C ILE A 162 -6.42 -4.68 9.61
N PRO A 163 -5.13 -4.46 9.94
CA PRO A 163 -4.15 -4.00 8.97
C PRO A 163 -3.90 -5.10 7.94
N ALA A 164 -3.81 -4.77 6.64
CA ALA A 164 -3.61 -5.77 5.59
C ALA A 164 -2.38 -6.65 5.82
N VAL A 165 -1.31 -6.12 6.41
CA VAL A 165 -0.10 -6.88 6.75
C VAL A 165 -0.38 -8.10 7.65
N SER A 166 -1.45 -8.09 8.45
CA SER A 166 -1.87 -9.24 9.25
C SER A 166 -2.43 -10.35 8.38
N ALA A 167 -3.24 -9.98 7.38
CA ALA A 167 -3.78 -10.89 6.38
C ALA A 167 -2.66 -11.44 5.47
N LEU A 168 -1.69 -10.59 5.09
CA LEU A 168 -0.51 -11.02 4.35
C LEU A 168 0.35 -12.01 5.12
N GLY A 169 0.52 -11.79 6.43
CA GLY A 169 1.25 -12.71 7.31
C GLY A 169 0.57 -14.08 7.41
N TYR A 170 -0.76 -14.11 7.44
CA TYR A 170 -1.54 -15.34 7.40
C TYR A 170 -1.28 -16.12 6.10
N ASP A 171 -1.36 -15.44 4.95
CA ASP A 171 -1.12 -16.07 3.65
C ASP A 171 0.32 -16.50 3.43
N ALA A 172 1.30 -15.76 3.98
CA ALA A 172 2.69 -16.17 3.98
C ALA A 172 2.91 -17.47 4.79
N TYR A 173 2.23 -17.61 5.92
CA TYR A 173 2.23 -18.85 6.68
C TYR A 173 1.60 -20.01 5.90
N LEU A 174 0.44 -19.78 5.27
CA LEU A 174 -0.20 -20.78 4.43
C LEU A 174 0.68 -21.19 3.24
N ALA A 175 1.37 -20.26 2.59
CA ALA A 175 2.30 -20.56 1.51
C ALA A 175 3.42 -21.50 1.97
N ALA A 176 4.07 -21.17 3.10
CA ALA A 176 5.13 -21.99 3.67
C ALA A 176 4.61 -23.37 4.10
N TYR A 177 3.46 -23.42 4.78
CA TYR A 177 2.82 -24.66 5.20
C TYR A 177 2.52 -25.58 4.01
N ASN A 178 1.85 -25.06 2.98
CA ASN A 178 1.51 -25.84 1.77
C ASN A 178 2.77 -26.31 1.03
N ALA A 179 3.85 -25.52 1.01
CA ALA A 179 5.10 -25.93 0.39
C ALA A 179 5.81 -27.03 1.17
N ILE A 180 5.83 -26.96 2.50
CA ILE A 180 6.38 -28.01 3.37
C ILE A 180 5.60 -29.32 3.19
N GLU A 181 4.27 -29.24 3.21
CA GLU A 181 3.39 -30.40 2.97
C GLU A 181 3.64 -30.99 1.57
N LYS A 182 3.80 -30.15 0.54
CA LYS A 182 4.09 -30.62 -0.82
C LYS A 182 5.50 -31.24 -0.94
N ALA A 183 6.49 -30.67 -0.27
CA ALA A 183 7.86 -31.15 -0.27
C ALA A 183 8.04 -32.46 0.53
N GLN A 184 7.14 -32.73 1.49
CA GLN A 184 7.28 -33.82 2.47
C GLN A 184 8.67 -33.80 3.14
N SER A 185 9.17 -32.60 3.40
CA SER A 185 10.54 -32.35 3.84
C SER A 185 10.63 -31.03 4.59
N THR A 186 11.59 -30.96 5.51
CA THR A 186 11.99 -29.71 6.18
C THR A 186 13.26 -29.12 5.57
N ASP A 187 13.75 -29.68 4.47
CA ASP A 187 14.91 -29.17 3.73
C ASP A 187 14.54 -27.90 2.94
N GLY A 188 15.38 -26.87 3.06
CA GLY A 188 15.10 -25.55 2.50
C GLY A 188 15.03 -25.52 0.97
N ASP A 189 15.89 -26.28 0.29
CA ASP A 189 15.89 -26.33 -1.18
C ASP A 189 14.68 -27.11 -1.69
N ALA A 190 14.30 -28.20 -1.03
CA ALA A 190 13.08 -28.94 -1.35
C ALA A 190 11.81 -28.07 -1.20
N ILE A 191 11.73 -27.29 -0.10
CA ILE A 191 10.61 -26.35 0.14
C ILE A 191 10.60 -25.25 -0.92
N LYS A 192 11.77 -24.69 -1.26
CA LYS A 192 11.89 -23.65 -2.29
C LYS A 192 11.41 -24.14 -3.65
N GLU A 193 11.75 -25.35 -4.05
CA GLU A 193 11.25 -25.93 -5.31
C GLU A 193 9.74 -26.21 -5.25
N ALA A 194 9.22 -26.66 -4.11
CA ALA A 194 7.79 -26.86 -3.92
C ALA A 194 7.00 -25.53 -4.02
N LEU A 195 7.51 -24.45 -3.40
CA LEU A 195 6.90 -23.11 -3.41
C LEU A 195 6.59 -22.60 -4.82
N LYS A 196 7.44 -22.90 -5.82
CA LYS A 196 7.21 -22.49 -7.22
C LYS A 196 5.93 -23.03 -7.84
N THR A 197 5.33 -24.05 -7.22
CA THR A 197 4.18 -24.77 -7.78
C THR A 197 3.03 -24.93 -6.80
N VAL A 198 3.07 -24.28 -5.63
CA VAL A 198 1.92 -24.27 -4.73
C VAL A 198 0.84 -23.35 -5.28
N SER A 199 -0.41 -23.74 -5.05
CA SER A 199 -1.58 -22.89 -5.24
C SER A 199 -2.54 -23.15 -4.09
N PHE A 200 -3.04 -22.10 -3.47
CA PHE A 200 -3.89 -22.20 -2.28
C PHE A 200 -4.85 -21.02 -2.19
N ASP A 201 -5.97 -21.22 -1.49
CA ASP A 201 -6.87 -20.13 -1.13
C ASP A 201 -6.37 -19.49 0.15
N GLY A 202 -6.02 -18.20 0.07
CA GLY A 202 -5.63 -17.38 1.19
C GLY A 202 -6.69 -16.34 1.54
N VAL A 203 -6.46 -15.60 2.60
CA VAL A 203 -7.36 -14.54 3.07
C VAL A 203 -7.30 -13.28 2.19
N THR A 204 -6.22 -13.11 1.43
CA THR A 204 -6.05 -11.98 0.49
C THR A 204 -6.29 -12.37 -0.97
N GLY A 205 -6.91 -13.52 -1.22
CA GLY A 205 -7.28 -13.98 -2.55
C GLY A 205 -7.37 -15.49 -2.66
N SER A 206 -8.12 -15.96 -3.65
CA SER A 206 -8.20 -17.37 -4.00
C SER A 206 -7.14 -17.74 -5.05
N GLY A 207 -6.68 -18.99 -5.04
CA GLY A 207 -5.71 -19.50 -6.01
C GLY A 207 -4.36 -18.75 -6.03
N ILE A 208 -3.91 -18.26 -4.88
CA ILE A 208 -2.61 -17.58 -4.73
C ILE A 208 -1.52 -18.52 -5.27
N SER A 209 -0.73 -18.00 -6.20
CA SER A 209 0.37 -18.70 -6.87
C SER A 209 1.52 -17.73 -7.13
N PHE A 210 2.68 -18.26 -7.51
CA PHE A 210 3.89 -17.48 -7.70
C PHE A 210 4.41 -17.59 -9.14
N ASP A 211 5.00 -16.51 -9.65
CA ASP A 211 5.72 -16.51 -10.92
C ASP A 211 7.14 -17.08 -10.78
N GLU A 212 7.91 -17.04 -11.87
CA GLU A 212 9.28 -17.56 -11.89
C GLU A 212 10.27 -16.80 -11.00
N ASN A 213 9.96 -15.55 -10.64
CA ASN A 213 10.75 -14.72 -9.72
C ASN A 213 10.36 -14.95 -8.25
N GLY A 214 9.26 -15.68 -8.02
CA GLY A 214 8.70 -15.92 -6.69
C GLY A 214 7.69 -14.86 -6.27
N ASP A 215 7.23 -14.01 -7.19
CA ASP A 215 6.24 -12.98 -6.92
C ASP A 215 4.82 -13.55 -7.00
N ALA A 216 3.97 -13.14 -6.07
CA ALA A 216 2.58 -13.58 -6.06
C ALA A 216 1.83 -13.02 -7.29
N ASN A 217 1.19 -13.90 -8.05
CA ASN A 217 0.34 -13.53 -9.18
C ASN A 217 -0.93 -12.84 -8.66
N LYS A 218 -0.92 -11.51 -8.63
CA LYS A 218 -2.05 -10.67 -8.22
C LYS A 218 -2.17 -9.46 -9.16
N ASP A 219 -3.40 -9.11 -9.49
CA ASP A 219 -3.72 -8.05 -10.45
C ASP A 219 -4.68 -6.98 -9.90
N MET A 220 -5.17 -7.17 -8.67
CA MET A 220 -6.07 -6.26 -7.97
C MET A 220 -5.44 -5.71 -6.69
N ALA A 221 -5.65 -4.42 -6.45
CA ALA A 221 -5.38 -3.75 -5.18
C ALA A 221 -6.65 -3.10 -4.65
N PHE A 222 -6.70 -2.93 -3.33
CA PHE A 222 -7.69 -2.11 -2.65
C PHE A 222 -7.15 -0.70 -2.50
N ILE A 223 -8.02 0.30 -2.67
CA ILE A 223 -7.74 1.68 -2.34
C ILE A 223 -8.58 2.02 -1.11
N LYS A 224 -7.91 2.58 -0.10
CA LYS A 224 -8.56 3.07 1.12
C LYS A 224 -8.37 4.56 1.24
N THR A 225 -9.30 5.21 1.92
CA THR A 225 -9.20 6.61 2.32
C THR A 225 -9.32 6.76 3.83
N VAL A 226 -8.83 7.87 4.37
CA VAL A 226 -9.16 8.23 5.76
C VAL A 226 -10.42 9.08 5.75
N LYS A 227 -11.43 8.61 6.47
CA LYS A 227 -12.68 9.31 6.69
C LYS A 227 -13.13 9.20 8.14
N ASP A 228 -13.55 10.32 8.72
CA ASP A 228 -13.95 10.41 10.13
C ASP A 228 -12.89 9.80 11.09
N GLY A 229 -11.60 10.01 10.75
CA GLY A 229 -10.47 9.52 11.53
C GLY A 229 -10.24 8.00 11.46
N LYS A 230 -10.75 7.31 10.44
CA LYS A 230 -10.57 5.85 10.24
C LYS A 230 -10.27 5.53 8.77
N PHE A 231 -9.57 4.43 8.54
CA PHE A 231 -9.47 3.88 7.18
C PHE A 231 -10.83 3.31 6.77
N GLU A 232 -11.31 3.74 5.61
CA GLU A 232 -12.49 3.22 4.94
C GLU A 232 -12.12 2.71 3.55
N PHE A 233 -12.77 1.63 3.13
CA PHE A 233 -12.70 1.16 1.74
C PHE A 233 -13.21 2.26 0.81
N LEU A 234 -12.45 2.54 -0.25
CA LEU A 234 -12.84 3.51 -1.27
C LEU A 234 -13.23 2.81 -2.58
N THR A 235 -12.34 1.97 -3.11
CA THR A 235 -12.56 1.23 -4.36
C THR A 235 -11.52 0.12 -4.49
N THR A 236 -11.70 -0.78 -5.46
CA THR A 236 -10.60 -1.59 -5.99
C THR A 236 -10.05 -0.97 -7.27
N THR A 237 -8.78 -1.25 -7.57
CA THR A 237 -8.12 -0.89 -8.83
C THR A 237 -7.41 -2.13 -9.38
N THR A 238 -7.61 -2.37 -10.67
CA THR A 238 -6.81 -3.30 -11.45
C THR A 238 -5.82 -2.54 -12.31
N VAL A 239 -4.62 -3.09 -12.51
CA VAL A 239 -3.63 -2.48 -13.42
C VAL A 239 -4.09 -2.66 -14.87
N GLN A 240 -4.33 -1.56 -15.58
CA GLN A 240 -4.46 -1.61 -17.04
C GLN A 240 -3.07 -1.77 -17.65
N LYS A 241 -2.93 -2.72 -18.58
CA LYS A 241 -1.71 -2.96 -19.35
C LYS A 241 -1.64 -2.06 -20.57
#